data_AF-A0A968B7R6-F1
#
_entry.id   AF-A0A968B7R6-F1
#
_cell.length_a   1.000
_cell.length_b   1.000
_cell.length_c   1.000
_cell.angle_alpha   90.00
_cell.angle_beta   90.00
_cell.angle_gamma   90.00
#
_symmetry.space_group_name_H-M   'P 1'
#
loop_
_entity.id
_entity.type
_entity.pdbx_description
1 polymer ?
#
loop_
_entity_poly.entity_id
_entity_poly.type
_entity_poly.pdbx_seq_one_letter_code
_entity_poly.pdbx_strand_id
1 'polypeptide(L)'
;MVLQNFGQDTLRDAKVELLENGTPIDTVTLAGPVVAGDTLQHLYHFTAGSVSETRQYQAILREAFSVTSGASVPIGQPVDNLENVTIQEPSELTLTAIASDSSLSQGQEFQVDFEISRAGES
;
A
#
# COMPACT_ATOMS: atom_id res chain seq x y z
N MET A 1 8.95 0.11 -6.59
CA MET A 1 9.71 1.28 -7.06
C MET A 1 10.94 0.80 -7.81
N VAL A 2 11.36 1.54 -8.86
CA VAL A 2 12.62 1.34 -9.57
C VAL A 2 13.49 2.57 -9.42
N LEU A 3 14.74 2.38 -8.99
CA LEU A 3 15.81 3.39 -9.04
C LEU A 3 16.67 3.11 -10.27
N GLN A 4 16.91 4.11 -11.11
CA GLN A 4 17.77 3.99 -12.28
C GLN A 4 18.96 4.93 -12.16
N ASN A 5 20.16 4.42 -12.40
CA ASN A 5 21.37 5.23 -12.41
C ASN A 5 21.71 5.69 -13.84
N PHE A 6 21.25 6.89 -14.21
CA PHE A 6 21.60 7.52 -15.49
C PHE A 6 22.98 8.19 -15.50
N GLY A 7 23.69 8.19 -14.36
CA GLY A 7 25.02 8.77 -14.24
C GLY A 7 26.11 7.91 -14.86
N GLN A 8 27.34 8.39 -14.79
CA GLN A 8 28.55 7.66 -15.23
C GLN A 8 29.25 6.93 -14.07
N ASP A 9 28.92 7.30 -12.83
CA ASP A 9 29.50 6.70 -11.62
C ASP A 9 28.63 5.55 -11.09
N THR A 10 29.25 4.60 -10.41
CA THR A 10 28.52 3.58 -9.64
C THR A 10 28.08 4.16 -8.30
N LEU A 11 26.80 4.00 -7.94
CA LEU A 11 26.25 4.42 -6.65
C LEU A 11 26.48 3.36 -5.59
N ARG A 12 26.91 3.72 -4.38
CA ARG A 12 27.16 2.78 -3.26
C ARG A 12 25.88 2.44 -2.53
N ASP A 13 25.16 3.49 -2.18
CA ASP A 13 23.90 3.45 -1.47
C ASP A 13 23.04 4.64 -1.93
N ALA A 14 21.73 4.44 -1.83
CA ALA A 14 20.72 5.44 -2.13
C ALA A 14 19.68 5.44 -1.02
N LYS A 15 19.42 6.60 -0.42
CA LYS A 15 18.39 6.77 0.60
C LYS A 15 17.11 7.23 -0.06
N VAL A 16 16.07 6.42 0.08
CA VAL A 16 14.74 6.69 -0.45
C VAL A 16 13.77 6.83 0.71
N GLU A 17 12.94 7.87 0.66
CA GLU A 17 11.83 8.08 1.55
C GLU A 17 10.53 7.78 0.82
N LEU A 18 9.65 7.00 1.45
CA LEU A 18 8.31 6.75 0.95
C LEU A 18 7.31 7.60 1.74
N LEU A 19 6.47 8.32 1.03
CA LEU A 19 5.42 9.16 1.58
C LEU A 19 4.06 8.54 1.26
N GLU A 20 3.14 8.59 2.23
CA GLU A 20 1.72 8.29 2.06
C GLU A 20 0.95 9.61 2.25
N ASN A 21 0.20 10.04 1.23
CA ASN A 21 -0.54 11.30 1.23
C ASN A 21 0.35 12.51 1.63
N GLY A 22 1.61 12.51 1.18
CA GLY A 22 2.60 13.55 1.49
C GLY A 22 3.27 13.44 2.87
N THR A 23 2.93 12.43 3.67
CA THR A 23 3.54 12.18 4.98
C THR A 23 4.56 11.04 4.88
N PRO A 24 5.82 11.21 5.32
CA PRO A 24 6.78 10.11 5.34
C PRO A 24 6.29 8.93 6.20
N ILE A 25 6.29 7.74 5.61
CA ILE A 25 5.89 6.48 6.28
C ILE A 25 7.03 5.48 6.36
N ASP A 26 8.03 5.57 5.49
CA ASP A 26 9.19 4.69 5.52
C ASP A 26 10.44 5.40 4.96
N THR A 27 11.61 4.93 5.37
CA THR A 27 12.90 5.35 4.83
C THR A 27 13.79 4.14 4.69
N VAL A 28 14.22 3.86 3.45
CA VAL A 28 15.08 2.73 3.13
C VAL A 28 16.40 3.22 2.57
N THR A 29 17.50 2.63 3.03
CA THR A 29 18.78 2.70 2.35
C THR A 29 18.91 1.49 1.45
N LEU A 30 18.83 1.73 0.15
CA LEU A 30 19.05 0.70 -0.85
C LEU A 30 20.54 0.39 -0.89
N ALA A 31 20.90 -0.77 -0.33
CA ALA A 31 22.28 -1.24 -0.28
C ALA A 31 22.63 -2.00 -1.57
N GLY A 32 23.75 -1.63 -2.18
CA GLY A 32 24.31 -2.34 -3.32
C GLY A 32 24.84 -1.38 -4.39
N PRO A 33 25.96 -1.74 -5.06
CA PRO A 33 26.47 -0.93 -6.15
C PRO A 33 25.43 -0.87 -7.28
N VAL A 34 24.87 0.31 -7.56
CA VAL A 34 24.06 0.54 -8.75
C VAL A 34 24.98 1.07 -9.83
N VAL A 35 25.40 0.19 -10.74
CA VAL A 35 26.32 0.54 -11.82
C VAL A 35 25.66 1.56 -12.75
N ALA A 36 26.48 2.38 -13.41
CA ALA A 36 26.02 3.30 -14.45
C ALA A 36 25.19 2.56 -15.51
N GLY A 37 24.00 3.07 -15.80
CA GLY A 37 23.03 2.48 -16.72
C GLY A 37 22.14 1.38 -16.13
N ASP A 38 22.39 0.95 -14.89
CA ASP A 38 21.66 -0.14 -14.25
C ASP A 38 20.44 0.34 -13.44
N THR A 39 19.60 -0.62 -13.05
CA THR A 39 18.40 -0.40 -12.26
C THR A 39 18.38 -1.25 -11.00
N LEU A 40 17.92 -0.65 -9.91
CA LEU A 40 17.66 -1.33 -8.66
C LEU A 40 16.17 -1.26 -8.33
N GLN A 41 15.56 -2.42 -8.08
CA GLN A 41 14.17 -2.51 -7.70
C GLN A 41 14.01 -2.71 -6.19
N HIS A 42 13.07 -1.98 -5.59
CA HIS A 42 12.66 -2.20 -4.21
C HIS A 42 11.13 -2.37 -4.15
N LEU A 43 10.69 -3.38 -3.40
CA LEU A 43 9.28 -3.70 -3.19
C LEU A 43 8.88 -3.31 -1.78
N TYR A 44 7.82 -2.50 -1.70
CA TYR A 44 7.15 -2.20 -0.44
C TYR A 44 5.95 -3.13 -0.29
N HIS A 45 5.72 -3.59 0.94
CA HIS A 45 4.59 -4.46 1.29
C HIS A 45 3.67 -3.72 2.26
N PHE A 46 2.40 -3.61 1.89
CA PHE A 46 1.35 -3.00 2.72
C PHE A 46 0.21 -3.98 2.94
N THR A 47 -0.42 -3.87 4.10
CA THR A 47 -1.68 -4.56 4.39
C THR A 47 -2.80 -3.53 4.32
N ALA A 48 -3.78 -3.75 3.46
CA ALA A 48 -4.95 -2.91 3.35
C ALA A 48 -5.80 -2.96 4.64
N GLY A 49 -6.41 -1.83 5.02
CA GLY A 49 -7.41 -1.79 6.09
C GLY A 49 -8.76 -2.36 5.63
N SER A 50 -9.76 -2.27 6.50
CA SER A 50 -11.13 -2.72 6.22
C SER A 50 -12.05 -1.64 5.64
N VAL A 51 -11.55 -0.43 5.42
CA VAL A 51 -12.36 0.71 4.95
C VAL A 51 -11.99 1.08 3.51
N SER A 52 -12.97 1.51 2.73
CA SER A 52 -12.73 2.02 1.39
C SER A 52 -12.01 3.37 1.44
N GLU A 53 -10.86 3.45 0.79
CA GLU A 53 -10.06 4.66 0.72
C GLU A 53 -9.12 4.66 -0.49
N THR A 54 -8.71 5.84 -0.94
CA THR A 54 -7.61 5.97 -1.91
C THR A 54 -6.39 6.52 -1.18
N ARG A 55 -5.28 5.81 -1.30
CA ARG A 55 -3.99 6.21 -0.75
C ARG A 55 -3.04 6.59 -1.87
N GLN A 56 -2.36 7.72 -1.71
CA GLN A 56 -1.33 8.16 -2.63
C GLN A 56 0.04 7.84 -2.06
N TYR A 57 0.83 7.04 -2.76
CA TYR A 57 2.21 6.74 -2.41
C TYR A 57 3.17 7.52 -3.29
N GLN A 58 4.18 8.13 -2.68
CA GLN A 58 5.24 8.84 -3.39
C GLN A 58 6.61 8.39 -2.92
N ALA A 59 7.48 7.98 -3.84
CA ALA A 59 8.87 7.67 -3.52
C ALA A 59 9.79 8.86 -3.85
N ILE A 60 10.58 9.31 -2.89
CA ILE A 60 11.52 10.44 -3.05
C ILE A 60 12.93 9.94 -2.77
N LEU A 61 13.81 10.06 -3.77
CA LEU A 61 15.23 9.83 -3.56
C LEU A 61 15.80 11.05 -2.80
N ARG A 62 16.33 10.86 -1.59
CA ARG A 62 16.84 11.94 -0.75
C ARG A 62 18.34 12.13 -0.89
N GLU A 63 19.07 11.01 -0.93
CA GLU A 63 20.52 11.00 -0.95
C GLU A 63 21.01 9.85 -1.81
N ALA A 64 22.15 10.02 -2.49
CA ALA A 64 22.85 8.96 -3.20
C ALA A 64 24.35 9.26 -3.14
N PHE A 65 25.18 8.22 -2.98
CA PHE A 65 26.63 8.41 -2.83
C PHE A 65 27.41 7.59 -3.85
N SER A 66 28.51 8.14 -4.38
CA SER A 66 29.39 7.43 -5.32
C SER A 66 30.24 6.38 -4.61
N VAL A 67 30.37 5.19 -5.19
CA VAL A 67 31.30 4.14 -4.72
C VAL A 67 32.75 4.63 -4.79
N THR A 68 33.10 5.41 -5.81
CA THR A 68 34.48 5.79 -6.10
C THR A 68 34.96 6.90 -5.17
N SER A 69 34.16 7.94 -4.97
CA SER A 69 34.57 9.14 -4.22
C SER A 69 33.98 9.21 -2.82
N GLY A 70 32.92 8.44 -2.53
CA GLY A 70 32.12 8.59 -1.30
C GLY A 70 31.33 9.90 -1.22
N ALA A 71 31.40 10.75 -2.25
CA ALA A 71 30.70 12.03 -2.28
C ALA A 71 29.22 11.85 -2.64
N SER A 72 28.40 12.82 -2.23
CA SER A 72 26.99 12.90 -2.64
C SER A 72 26.90 13.13 -4.15
N VAL A 73 25.98 12.43 -4.80
CA VAL A 73 25.70 12.52 -6.23
C VAL A 73 24.43 13.35 -6.43
N PRO A 74 24.41 14.28 -7.41
CA PRO A 74 23.19 15.02 -7.75
C PRO A 74 22.05 14.07 -8.11
N ILE A 75 20.90 14.30 -7.50
CA ILE A 75 19.70 13.48 -7.70
C ILE A 75 18.70 14.22 -8.60
N GLY A 76 18.21 13.53 -9.63
CA GLY A 76 17.02 13.95 -10.37
C GLY A 76 15.81 13.22 -9.81
N GLN A 77 14.73 13.93 -9.47
CA GLN A 77 13.45 13.28 -9.22
C GLN A 77 12.72 13.08 -10.56
N PRO A 78 12.26 11.87 -10.90
CA PRO A 78 11.39 11.69 -12.04
C PRO A 78 10.07 12.46 -11.83
N VAL A 79 9.46 12.89 -12.93
CA VAL A 79 8.15 13.57 -12.93
C VAL A 79 7.04 12.63 -12.44
N ASP A 80 7.23 11.33 -12.63
CA ASP A 80 6.29 10.28 -12.24
C ASP A 80 6.90 9.41 -11.13
N ASN A 81 6.59 9.78 -9.89
CA ASN A 81 6.94 9.03 -8.68
C ASN A 81 5.72 8.82 -7.76
N LEU A 82 4.52 8.98 -8.31
CA LEU A 82 3.24 8.99 -7.59
C LEU A 82 2.38 7.81 -8.03
N GLU A 83 1.95 7.00 -7.08
CA GLU A 83 1.07 5.85 -7.32
C GLU A 83 -0.20 6.01 -6.47
N ASN A 84 -1.38 5.84 -7.08
CA ASN A 84 -2.64 5.86 -6.35
C ASN A 84 -3.16 4.42 -6.18
N VAL A 85 -3.33 3.99 -4.93
CA VAL A 85 -3.87 2.68 -4.60
C VAL A 85 -5.25 2.86 -3.99
N THR A 86 -6.27 2.31 -4.65
CA THR A 86 -7.63 2.27 -4.12
C THR A 86 -7.85 0.98 -3.34
N ILE A 87 -8.18 1.12 -2.07
CA ILE A 87 -8.60 0.05 -1.16
C ILE A 87 -10.13 0.05 -1.14
N GLN A 88 -10.72 -1.14 -1.19
CA GLN A 88 -12.17 -1.34 -1.11
C GLN A 88 -12.49 -2.11 0.17
N GLU A 89 -13.58 -1.72 0.83
CA GLU A 89 -14.14 -2.44 1.97
C GLU A 89 -14.53 -3.86 1.52
N PRO A 90 -14.04 -4.91 2.21
CA PRO A 90 -14.41 -6.28 1.88
C PRO A 90 -15.91 -6.49 1.93
N SER A 91 -16.43 -7.31 1.02
CA SER A 91 -17.83 -7.74 1.10
C SER A 91 -18.08 -8.55 2.38
N GLU A 92 -19.06 -8.11 3.17
CA GLU A 92 -19.54 -8.82 4.36
C GLU A 92 -20.96 -9.34 4.13
N LEU A 93 -21.24 -10.56 4.59
CA LEU A 93 -22.57 -11.14 4.60
C LEU A 93 -23.08 -11.18 6.04
N THR A 94 -24.26 -10.62 6.26
CA THR A 94 -24.94 -10.71 7.56
C THR A 94 -26.20 -11.56 7.43
N LEU A 95 -26.47 -12.36 8.46
CA LEU A 95 -27.66 -13.20 8.58
C LEU A 95 -28.41 -12.77 9.82
N THR A 96 -29.64 -12.30 9.64
CA THR A 96 -30.52 -11.92 10.75
C THR A 96 -31.71 -12.87 10.80
N ALA A 97 -31.94 -13.49 11.96
CA ALA A 97 -33.14 -14.26 12.21
C ALA A 97 -34.24 -13.32 12.72
N ILE A 98 -35.40 -13.36 12.06
CA ILE A 98 -36.58 -12.58 12.39
C ILE A 98 -37.66 -13.57 12.81
N ALA A 99 -37.95 -13.61 14.10
CA ALA A 99 -39.11 -14.32 14.62
C ALA A 99 -40.30 -13.35 14.65
N SER A 100 -41.41 -13.74 14.02
CA SER A 100 -42.63 -12.94 14.00
C SER A 100 -43.30 -12.88 15.39
N ASP A 101 -43.11 -13.95 16.18
CA ASP A 101 -43.73 -14.13 17.49
C ASP A 101 -42.69 -14.07 18.62
N SER A 102 -42.93 -13.21 19.61
CA SER A 102 -42.04 -13.05 20.77
C SER A 102 -42.32 -14.03 21.92
N SER A 103 -43.45 -14.76 21.88
CA SER A 103 -43.79 -15.82 22.85
C SER A 103 -44.77 -16.82 22.24
N LEU A 104 -44.52 -18.11 22.42
CA LEU A 104 -45.32 -19.21 21.86
C LEU A 104 -45.76 -20.20 22.94
N SER A 105 -46.91 -20.83 22.73
CA SER A 105 -47.38 -21.92 23.60
C SER A 105 -46.78 -23.27 23.19
N GLN A 106 -46.75 -24.23 24.12
CA GLN A 106 -46.25 -25.56 23.83
C GLN A 106 -47.10 -26.26 22.75
N GLY A 107 -46.45 -26.77 21.71
CA GLY A 107 -47.11 -27.44 20.57
C GLY A 107 -47.59 -26.50 19.46
N GLN A 108 -47.35 -25.20 19.58
CA GLN A 108 -47.66 -24.23 18.52
C GLN A 108 -46.56 -24.24 17.44
N GLU A 109 -46.96 -24.31 16.18
CA GLU A 109 -46.06 -24.08 15.05
C GLU A 109 -45.72 -22.60 14.93
N PHE A 110 -44.50 -22.28 14.50
CA PHE A 110 -44.05 -20.92 14.25
C PHE A 110 -43.12 -20.87 13.06
N GLN A 111 -42.97 -19.67 12.51
CA GLN A 111 -42.06 -19.39 11.41
C GLN A 111 -40.91 -18.50 11.89
N VAL A 112 -39.70 -18.81 11.40
CA VAL A 112 -38.54 -17.94 11.53
C VAL A 112 -38.10 -17.60 10.13
N ASP A 113 -38.10 -16.32 9.84
CA ASP A 113 -37.56 -15.80 8.59
C ASP A 113 -36.08 -15.46 8.79
N PHE A 114 -35.29 -15.68 7.74
CA PHE A 114 -33.89 -15.31 7.72
C PHE A 114 -33.67 -14.28 6.64
N GLU A 115 -33.16 -13.12 7.03
CA GLU A 115 -32.73 -12.09 6.10
C GLU A 115 -31.22 -12.19 5.92
N ILE A 116 -30.79 -12.36 4.67
CA ILE A 116 -29.38 -12.29 4.28
C ILE A 116 -29.17 -10.94 3.62
N SER A 117 -28.27 -10.14 4.17
CA SER A 117 -27.87 -8.87 3.54
C SER A 117 -26.37 -8.86 3.26
N ARG A 118 -25.98 -8.13 2.20
CA ARG A 118 -24.58 -7.92 1.81
C ARG A 118 -24.23 -6.45 2.05
N ALA A 119 -23.12 -6.22 2.74
CA ALA A 119 -22.47 -4.93 2.91
C ALA A 119 -21.08 -4.92 2.26
N GLY A 120 -20.46 -3.75 2.13
CA GLY A 120 -19.12 -3.58 1.53
C GLY A 120 -19.11 -3.58 -0.01
N GLU A 121 -17.90 -3.57 -0.57
CA GLU A 121 -17.62 -3.44 -2.00
C GLU A 121 -17.05 -4.75 -2.60
N SER A 122 -17.08 -4.86 -3.93
CA SER A 122 -16.72 -6.07 -4.70
C SER A 122 -15.53 -5.86 -5.61
#